data_AF-A0A2D5F8M0-F1
#
_entry.id   AF-A0A2D5F8M0-F1
#
_cell.length_a   1.000
_cell.length_b   1.000
_cell.length_c   1.000
_cell.angle_alpha   90.00
_cell.angle_beta   90.00
_cell.angle_gamma   90.00
#
_symmetry.space_group_name_H-M   'P 1'
#
loop_
_entity.id
_entity.type
_entity.pdbx_description
1 polymer ?
#
loop_
_entity_poly.entity_id
_entity_poly.type
_entity_poly.pdbx_seq_one_letter_code
_entity_poly.pdbx_strand_id
1 'polypeptide(L)' 'MRLIAVLLSLLIVGLLIYRQLQSNPGADSAVDPEAERTAAPRVPTAPKQLPAFEQQMQDYVEEAAAQRAAAMDAAERGD' A
#
# COMPACT_ATOMS: atom_id res chain seq x y z
N MET A 1 7.51 6.60 40.84
CA MET A 1 8.14 7.40 39.77
C MET A 1 9.14 6.60 38.93
N ARG A 2 10.22 6.03 39.49
CA ARG A 2 11.23 5.27 38.70
C ARG A 2 10.66 4.07 37.95
N LEU A 3 9.75 3.31 38.57
CA LEU A 3 9.15 2.11 37.97
C LEU A 3 8.24 2.44 36.77
N ILE A 4 7.54 3.57 36.84
CA ILE A 4 6.69 4.09 35.75
C ILE A 4 7.55 4.55 34.57
N ALA A 5 8.70 5.19 34.84
CA ALA A 5 9.63 5.59 33.81
C ALA A 5 10.22 4.39 33.05
N VAL A 6 10.56 3.30 33.76
CA VAL A 6 11.06 2.06 33.13
C VAL A 6 10.00 1.42 32.23
N LEU A 7 8.74 1.41 32.69
CA LEU A 7 7.61 0.89 31.91
C LEU A 7 7.37 1.69 30.63
N LEU A 8 7.44 3.02 30.70
CA LEU A 8 7.34 3.90 29.53
C LEU A 8 8.49 3.66 28.55
N SER A 9 9.72 3.54 29.03
CA SER A 9 10.88 3.25 28.19
C SER A 9 10.73 1.91 27.46
N LEU A 10 10.28 0.86 28.14
CA LEU A 10 10.02 -0.44 27.52
C LEU A 10 8.93 -0.36 26.45
N LEU A 11 7.88 0.41 26.70
CA LEU A 11 6.78 0.61 25.74
C LEU A 11 7.25 1.34 24.49
N ILE A 12 8.07 2.38 24.64
CA ILE A 12 8.67 3.12 23.52
C ILE A 12 9.58 2.21 22.69
N VAL A 13 10.46 1.45 23.33
CA VAL A 13 11.36 0.52 22.64
C VAL A 13 10.59 -0.57 21.91
N GLY A 14 9.55 -1.15 22.54
CA GLY A 14 8.67 -2.13 21.89
C GLY A 14 7.94 -1.57 20.68
N LEU A 15 7.43 -0.33 20.77
CA LEU A 15 6.79 0.36 19.65
C LEU A 15 7.78 0.64 18.50
N LEU A 16 9.01 1.04 18.83
CA LEU A 16 10.07 1.27 17.84
C LEU A 16 10.45 -0.02 17.09
N ILE A 17 10.57 -1.13 17.81
CA ILE A 17 10.87 -2.44 17.21
C ILE A 17 9.70 -2.89 16.32
N TYR A 18 8.46 -2.74 16.80
CA TYR A 18 7.25 -3.03 16.01
C TYR A 18 7.26 -2.22 14.70
N ARG A 19 7.50 -0.91 14.80
CA ARG A 19 7.58 -0.02 13.64
C ARG A 19 8.75 -0.37 12.71
N GLN A 20 9.90 -0.77 13.22
CA GLN A 20 11.02 -1.26 12.39
C GLN A 20 10.71 -2.59 11.71
N LEU A 21 9.94 -3.48 12.34
CA LEU A 21 9.48 -4.72 11.72
C LEU A 21 8.40 -4.47 10.64
N GLN A 22 7.58 -3.43 10.80
CA GLN A 22 6.66 -2.95 9.75
C GLN A 22 7.39 -2.24 8.61
N SER A 23 8.40 -1.43 8.93
CA SER A 23 9.31 -0.83 7.97
C SER A 23 10.28 -1.90 7.46
N ASN A 24 9.77 -2.79 6.60
CA ASN A 24 10.60 -3.67 5.81
C ASN A 24 11.66 -2.84 5.06
N PRO A 25 12.97 -3.10 5.22
CA PRO A 25 14.04 -2.38 4.50
C PRO A 25 14.08 -2.69 2.98
N GLY A 26 13.02 -3.27 2.42
CA GLY A 26 12.79 -3.36 0.97
C GLY A 26 11.92 -2.23 0.40
N ALA A 27 11.47 -1.27 1.23
CA ALA A 27 10.62 -0.16 0.81
C ALA A 27 11.37 1.05 0.22
N ASP A 28 12.70 0.96 0.05
CA ASP A 28 13.54 1.93 -0.67
C ASP A 28 14.08 1.36 -1.99
N SER A 29 13.29 0.55 -2.69
CA SER A 29 13.37 0.64 -4.15
C SER A 29 12.51 1.83 -4.50
N ALA A 30 13.14 2.92 -4.94
CA ALA A 30 12.45 4.05 -5.55
C ALA A 30 11.58 3.53 -6.70
N VAL A 31 10.35 3.13 -6.38
CA VAL A 31 9.32 2.88 -7.36
C VAL A 31 8.69 4.22 -7.60
N ASP A 32 8.92 4.72 -8.80
CA ASP A 32 8.25 5.89 -9.32
C ASP A 32 6.73 5.73 -9.05
N PRO A 33 6.11 6.58 -8.22
CA PRO A 33 4.70 6.46 -7.86
C PRO A 33 3.78 6.61 -9.08
N GLU A 34 4.30 7.09 -10.20
CA GLU A 34 3.59 7.17 -11.48
C GLU A 34 3.54 5.81 -12.19
N ALA A 35 4.56 4.96 -12.02
CA ALA A 35 4.62 3.62 -12.60
C ALA A 35 3.76 2.59 -11.85
N GLU A 36 3.50 2.80 -10.56
CA GLU A 36 2.64 1.92 -9.76
C GLU A 36 1.14 2.08 -10.06
N ARG A 37 0.70 3.26 -10.51
CA ARG A 37 -0.72 3.49 -10.91
C ARG A 37 -1.08 2.87 -12.26
N THR A 38 -0.09 2.57 -13.10
CA THR A 38 -0.33 2.02 -14.45
C THR A 38 0.08 0.56 -14.59
N ALA A 39 0.77 -0.02 -13.61
CA ALA A 39 1.22 -1.41 -13.65
C ALA A 39 0.23 -2.36 -12.97
N ALA A 40 0.09 -3.57 -13.52
CA ALA A 40 -0.73 -4.62 -12.92
C ALA A 40 -0.26 -4.93 -11.47
N PRO A 41 -1.20 -5.20 -10.55
CA PRO A 41 -0.86 -5.42 -9.14
C PRO A 41 0.08 -6.62 -8.98
N ARG A 42 1.19 -6.43 -8.24
CA ARG A 42 2.22 -7.47 -8.07
C ARG A 42 1.76 -8.59 -7.16
N VAL A 43 1.94 -9.83 -7.60
CA VAL A 43 1.59 -11.01 -6.80
C VAL A 43 2.45 -11.04 -5.52
N PRO A 44 1.83 -11.11 -4.33
CA PRO A 44 2.56 -11.16 -3.07
C PRO A 44 3.34 -12.46 -2.96
N THR A 45 4.60 -12.38 -2.56
CA THR A 45 5.48 -13.54 -2.34
C THR A 45 5.57 -13.95 -0.86
N ALA A 46 4.96 -13.16 0.03
CA ALA A 46 4.87 -13.43 1.46
C ALA A 46 3.44 -13.21 1.98
N PRO A 47 2.96 -14.02 2.96
CA PRO A 47 1.59 -13.92 3.47
C PRO A 47 1.25 -12.56 4.08
N LYS A 48 2.24 -11.86 4.63
CA LYS A 48 2.08 -10.52 5.24
C LYS A 48 1.74 -9.43 4.21
N GLN A 49 1.96 -9.68 2.93
CA GLN A 49 1.71 -8.73 1.83
C GLN A 49 0.30 -8.91 1.24
N LEU A 50 -0.41 -9.98 1.61
CA LEU A 50 -1.73 -10.30 1.08
C LEU A 50 -2.77 -9.18 1.32
N PRO A 51 -2.85 -8.55 2.51
CA PRO A 51 -3.82 -7.47 2.74
C PRO A 51 -3.58 -6.23 1.87
N ALA A 52 -2.31 -5.89 1.63
CA ALA A 52 -1.95 -4.75 0.79
C ALA A 52 -2.23 -5.02 -0.70
N PHE A 53 -2.03 -6.26 -1.13
CA PHE A 53 -2.36 -6.69 -2.48
C PHE A 53 -3.87 -6.68 -2.75
N GLU A 54 -4.69 -7.14 -1.79
CA GLU A 54 -6.15 -7.09 -1.91
C GLU A 54 -6.65 -5.65 -2.13
N GLN A 55 -6.10 -4.70 -1.37
CA GLN A 55 -6.43 -3.28 -1.51
C GLN A 55 -5.99 -2.72 -2.87
N GLN A 56 -4.76 -3.00 -3.32
CA GLN A 56 -4.29 -2.60 -4.64
C GLN A 56 -5.11 -3.18 -5.79
N MET A 57 -5.55 -4.44 -5.67
CA MET A 57 -6.41 -5.08 -6.68
C MET A 57 -7.77 -4.39 -6.77
N GLN A 58 -8.35 -4.00 -5.64
CA GLN A 58 -9.63 -3.31 -5.61
C GLN A 58 -9.55 -1.95 -6.29
N ASP A 59 -8.53 -1.15 -5.95
CA ASP A 59 -8.28 0.15 -6.56
C ASP A 59 -8.03 0.01 -8.08
N TYR A 60 -7.23 -0.97 -8.49
CA TYR A 60 -6.94 -1.23 -9.90
C TYR A 60 -8.20 -1.58 -10.72
N VAL A 61 -9.10 -2.40 -10.17
CA VAL A 61 -10.36 -2.76 -10.85
C VAL A 61 -11.29 -1.56 -10.96
N GLU A 62 -11.36 -0.73 -9.92
CA GLU A 62 -12.18 0.48 -9.91
C GLU A 62 -11.69 1.51 -10.94
N GLU A 63 -10.39 1.74 -11.00
CA GLU A 63 -9.76 2.60 -12.01
C GLU A 63 -9.95 2.07 -13.43
N ALA A 64 -9.81 0.74 -13.63
CA ALA A 64 -10.05 0.12 -14.92
C ALA A 64 -11.52 0.22 -15.36
N ALA A 65 -12.47 0.11 -14.42
CA ALA A 65 -13.89 0.30 -14.69
C ALA A 65 -14.19 1.76 -15.06
N ALA A 66 -13.62 2.72 -14.34
CA ALA A 66 -13.75 4.15 -14.62
C ALA A 66 -13.16 4.51 -15.99
N GLN A 67 -11.99 3.97 -16.35
CA GLN A 67 -11.40 4.15 -17.69
C GLN A 67 -12.29 3.59 -18.80
N ARG A 68 -12.89 2.41 -18.60
CA ARG A 68 -13.82 1.82 -19.58
C ARG A 68 -15.08 2.66 -19.75
N ALA A 69 -15.66 3.17 -18.66
CA ALA A 69 -16.80 4.06 -18.71
C ALA A 69 -16.47 5.36 -19.45
N ALA A 70 -15.34 6.00 -19.13
CA ALA A 70 -14.87 7.21 -19.80
C ALA A 70 -14.60 6.99 -21.30
N ALA A 71 -14.08 5.81 -21.69
CA ALA A 71 -13.87 5.45 -23.08
C ALA A 71 -15.20 5.24 -23.84
N MET A 72 -16.22 4.68 -23.19
CA MET A 72 -17.56 4.55 -23.77
C MET A 72 -18.24 5.92 -23.92
N ASP A 73 -18.19 6.77 -22.91
CA ASP A 73 -18.73 8.13 -23.00
C ASP A 73 -18.02 8.98 -24.07
N ALA A 74 -16.71 8.78 -24.27
CA ALA A 74 -15.96 9.45 -25.33
C ALA A 74 -16.32 8.93 -26.73
N ALA A 75 -16.66 7.64 -26.85
CA ALA A 75 -17.19 7.07 -28.08
C ALA A 75 -18.63 7.54 -28.37
N GLU A 76 -19.47 7.68 -27.35
CA GLU A 76 -20.85 8.20 -27.50
C GLU A 76 -20.92 9.71 -27.74
N ARG A 77 -19.93 10.49 -27.29
CA ARG A 77 -19.82 11.94 -27.61
C ARG A 77 -19.12 12.23 -28.94
N GLY A 78 -18.64 11.20 -29.63
CA GLY A 78 -17.93 11.29 -30.90
C GLY A 78 -18.79 10.89 -32.10
N ASP A 79 -19.95 11.53 -32.28
CA ASP A 79 -20.72 11.60 -33.54
C ASP A 79 -21.41 12.98 -33.65
#